data_AF-A0A950ZP32-F1
#
_entry.id   AF-A0A950ZP32-F1
#
_cell.length_a   1.000
_cell.length_b   1.000
_cell.length_c   1.000
_cell.angle_alpha   90.00
_cell.angle_beta   90.00
_cell.angle_gamma   90.00
#
_symmetry.space_group_name_H-M   'P 1'
#
loop_
_entity.id
_entity.type
_entity.pdbx_description
1 polymer ?
#
loop_
_entity_poly.entity_id
_entity_poly.type
_entity_poly.pdbx_seq_one_letter_code
_entity_poly.pdbx_strand_id
1 'polypeptide(L)'
;MTDDRVDLSSLDRETAPPPELERALVRSLRRAGFLRTKPLLALGGWAAAAVMAGIALFLYVHPPSAARSPSPQYILLLYESPQFRGGSHSEYAAWARRQHPRIVGGEELAQPTVTAIPGASTPLPSDQPRFAGYFLIDAPDDAAAVELARACPHVRHGGSVVLRRITR
;
A
#
# COMPACT_ATOMS: atom_id res chain seq x y z
N MET A 1 37.44 13.87 -18.74
CA MET A 1 36.93 12.78 -17.90
C MET A 1 35.45 12.65 -18.23
N THR A 2 35.17 12.02 -19.38
CA THR A 2 33.84 11.94 -20.00
C THR A 2 33.18 10.62 -19.58
N ASP A 3 31.93 10.73 -19.14
CA ASP A 3 31.09 9.69 -18.55
C ASP A 3 30.45 8.86 -19.68
N ASP A 4 31.07 7.71 -20.03
CA ASP A 4 30.55 6.73 -20.98
C ASP A 4 29.48 5.84 -20.31
N ARG A 5 28.32 6.43 -20.01
CA ARG A 5 27.13 5.66 -19.63
C ARG A 5 26.36 5.24 -20.89
N VAL A 6 26.59 3.99 -21.31
CA VAL A 6 25.82 3.35 -22.39
C VAL A 6 24.35 3.23 -21.95
N ASP A 7 23.47 3.90 -22.69
CA ASP A 7 22.02 3.85 -22.50
C ASP A 7 21.48 2.49 -22.99
N LEU A 8 21.27 1.56 -22.05
CA LEU A 8 20.73 0.23 -22.32
C LEU A 8 19.23 0.25 -22.66
N SER A 9 18.56 1.40 -22.54
CA SER A 9 17.13 1.52 -22.85
C SER A 9 16.83 1.62 -24.35
N SER A 10 17.86 1.87 -25.18
CA SER A 10 17.76 1.92 -26.64
C SER A 10 18.08 0.58 -27.33
N LEU A 11 18.34 -0.50 -26.58
CA LEU A 11 18.49 -1.83 -27.15
C LEU A 11 17.10 -2.39 -27.48
N ASP A 12 16.85 -2.63 -28.77
CA ASP A 12 15.60 -3.24 -29.24
C ASP A 12 15.33 -4.53 -28.47
N ARG A 13 14.14 -4.60 -27.86
CA ARG A 13 13.69 -5.76 -27.10
C ARG A 13 13.66 -6.98 -28.03
N GLU A 14 14.58 -7.92 -27.75
CA GLU A 14 14.57 -9.33 -28.10
C GLU A 14 13.57 -9.70 -29.22
N THR A 15 14.00 -9.53 -30.46
CA THR A 15 13.34 -10.18 -31.59
C THR A 15 13.37 -11.67 -31.34
N ALA A 16 12.19 -12.28 -31.12
CA ALA A 16 12.10 -13.72 -30.90
C ALA A 16 12.83 -14.43 -32.04
N PRO A 17 13.85 -15.27 -31.74
CA PRO A 17 14.65 -15.90 -32.78
C PRO A 17 13.74 -16.75 -33.68
N PRO A 18 14.06 -16.87 -34.98
CA PRO A 18 13.28 -17.70 -35.88
C PRO A 18 13.13 -19.11 -35.30
N PRO A 19 11.94 -19.72 -35.34
CA PRO A 19 11.67 -21.02 -34.70
C PRO A 19 12.50 -22.17 -35.30
N GLU A 20 13.12 -21.94 -36.45
CA GLU A 20 14.05 -22.86 -37.08
C GLU A 20 15.42 -22.87 -36.39
N LEU A 21 15.86 -21.72 -35.88
CA LEU A 21 17.12 -21.55 -35.18
C LEU A 21 17.07 -22.26 -33.82
N GLU A 22 15.95 -22.12 -33.11
CA GLU A 22 15.68 -22.87 -31.89
C GLU A 22 15.71 -24.39 -32.14
N ARG A 23 15.01 -24.86 -33.19
CA ARG A 23 15.01 -26.27 -33.58
C ARG A 23 16.39 -26.78 -33.99
N ALA A 24 17.23 -25.96 -34.60
CA ALA A 24 18.61 -26.31 -34.91
C ALA A 24 19.46 -26.42 -33.62
N LEU A 25 19.29 -25.49 -32.68
CA LEU A 25 20.01 -25.44 -31.42
C LEU A 25 19.65 -26.63 -30.51
N VAL A 26 18.36 -26.95 -30.37
CA VAL A 26 17.89 -28.13 -29.61
C VAL A 26 18.45 -29.42 -30.20
N ARG A 27 18.49 -29.55 -31.54
CA ARG A 27 19.10 -30.73 -32.20
C ARG A 27 20.60 -30.82 -31.95
N SER A 28 21.31 -29.70 -31.99
CA SER A 28 22.74 -29.62 -31.68
C SER A 28 23.03 -30.08 -30.24
N LEU A 29 22.30 -29.52 -29.26
CA LEU A 29 22.47 -29.85 -27.84
C LEU A 29 22.10 -31.31 -27.52
N ARG A 30 21.11 -31.88 -28.21
CA ARG A 30 20.76 -33.30 -28.06
C ARG A 30 21.84 -34.23 -28.63
N ARG A 31 22.41 -33.91 -29.79
CA ARG A 31 23.53 -34.69 -30.38
C ARG A 31 24.79 -34.62 -29.53
N ALA A 32 25.06 -33.47 -28.93
CA ALA A 32 26.19 -33.27 -28.03
C ALA A 32 25.97 -33.89 -26.62
N GLY A 33 24.83 -34.53 -26.37
CA GLY A 33 24.56 -35.26 -25.12
C GLY A 33 24.18 -34.38 -23.92
N PHE A 34 24.02 -33.07 -24.12
CA PHE A 34 23.65 -32.12 -23.06
C PHE A 34 22.17 -32.21 -22.64
N LEU A 35 21.31 -32.78 -23.48
CA LEU A 35 19.90 -33.01 -23.17
C LEU A 35 19.66 -34.49 -22.88
N ARG A 36 20.00 -34.94 -21.66
CA ARG A 36 19.60 -36.25 -21.14
C ARG A 36 18.19 -36.16 -20.55
N THR A 37 17.21 -36.69 -21.27
CA THR A 37 15.86 -36.91 -20.77
C THR A 37 15.87 -38.07 -19.77
N LYS A 38 16.14 -37.79 -18.50
CA LYS A 38 15.82 -38.73 -17.43
C LYS A 38 14.31 -38.64 -17.12
N PRO A 39 13.60 -39.77 -16.96
CA PRO A 39 12.18 -39.75 -16.64
C PRO A 39 11.98 -39.23 -15.21
N LEU A 40 11.55 -37.98 -15.08
CA LEU A 40 11.35 -37.24 -13.82
C LEU A 40 10.03 -37.56 -13.08
N LEU A 41 9.33 -38.64 -13.45
CA LEU A 41 7.95 -38.87 -13.01
C LEU A 41 7.79 -39.60 -11.66
N ALA A 42 8.87 -40.02 -10.98
CA ALA A 42 8.75 -40.77 -9.72
C ALA A 42 8.96 -39.93 -8.44
N LEU A 43 9.42 -38.67 -8.53
CA LEU A 43 9.74 -37.82 -7.36
C LEU A 43 8.89 -36.54 -7.24
N GLY A 44 8.01 -36.24 -8.21
CA GLY A 44 7.20 -35.02 -8.22
C GLY A 44 6.00 -35.00 -7.28
N GLY A 45 5.53 -36.17 -6.81
CA GLY A 45 4.31 -36.27 -5.99
C GLY A 45 4.45 -35.63 -4.60
N TRP A 46 5.61 -35.77 -3.96
CA TRP A 46 5.85 -35.25 -2.61
C TRP A 46 6.03 -33.73 -2.59
N ALA A 47 6.62 -33.15 -3.64
CA ALA A 47 6.78 -31.71 -3.76
C ALA A 47 5.42 -31.00 -3.91
N ALA A 48 4.50 -31.56 -4.70
CA ALA A 48 3.15 -31.00 -4.86
C ALA A 48 2.35 -31.05 -3.54
N ALA A 49 2.45 -32.16 -2.79
CA ALA A 49 1.78 -32.29 -1.50
C ALA A 49 2.31 -31.29 -0.46
N ALA A 50 3.62 -31.05 -0.40
CA ALA A 50 4.22 -30.07 0.51
C ALA A 50 3.79 -28.63 0.18
N VAL A 51 3.71 -28.27 -1.10
CA VAL A 51 3.22 -26.95 -1.52
C VAL A 51 1.75 -26.76 -1.16
N MET A 52 0.91 -27.76 -1.41
CA MET A 52 -0.51 -27.70 -1.06
C MET A 52 -0.74 -27.63 0.46
N ALA A 53 0.03 -28.39 1.25
CA ALA A 53 -0.01 -28.31 2.70
C ALA A 53 0.45 -26.93 3.22
N GLY A 54 1.49 -26.35 2.60
CA GLY A 54 1.95 -25.00 2.90
C GLY A 54 0.89 -23.93 2.59
N ILE A 55 0.23 -24.01 1.43
CA ILE A 55 -0.86 -23.10 1.05
C ILE A 55 -2.06 -23.27 2.01
N ALA A 56 -2.45 -24.50 2.33
CA ALA A 56 -3.55 -24.76 3.26
C ALA A 56 -3.24 -24.23 4.66
N LEU A 57 -2.02 -24.43 5.16
CA LEU A 57 -1.57 -23.87 6.44
C LEU A 57 -1.54 -22.34 6.39
N PHE A 58 -1.05 -21.75 5.30
CA PHE A 58 -1.05 -20.30 5.10
C PHE A 58 -2.48 -19.74 5.14
N LEU A 59 -3.41 -20.33 4.42
CA LEU A 59 -4.82 -19.92 4.42
C LEU A 59 -5.53 -20.19 5.76
N TYR A 60 -5.08 -21.17 6.54
CA TYR A 60 -5.60 -21.44 7.88
C TYR A 60 -5.12 -20.38 8.90
N VAL A 61 -3.84 -19.99 8.84
CA VAL A 61 -3.28 -18.96 9.71
C VAL A 61 -3.68 -17.55 9.25
N HIS A 62 -3.95 -17.38 7.96
CA HIS A 62 -4.39 -16.13 7.33
C HIS A 62 -5.72 -16.40 6.63
N PRO A 63 -6.82 -16.60 7.40
CA PRO A 63 -8.13 -16.77 6.79
C PRO A 63 -8.37 -15.60 5.84
N PRO A 64 -8.75 -15.86 4.58
CA PRO A 64 -9.08 -14.77 3.65
C PRO A 64 -10.11 -13.92 4.37
N SER A 65 -9.78 -12.65 4.62
CA SER A 65 -10.66 -11.71 5.31
C SER A 65 -12.03 -11.85 4.70
N ALA A 66 -12.93 -12.55 5.40
CA ALA A 66 -14.27 -12.84 4.91
C ALA A 66 -14.82 -11.50 4.45
N ALA A 67 -15.20 -11.41 3.17
CA ALA A 67 -15.56 -10.16 2.52
C ALA A 67 -16.42 -9.34 3.47
N ARG A 68 -15.79 -8.35 4.14
CA ARG A 68 -16.47 -7.59 5.17
C ARG A 68 -17.64 -6.95 4.46
N SER A 69 -18.85 -7.16 4.98
CA SER A 69 -19.97 -6.30 4.60
C SER A 69 -19.46 -4.87 4.67
N PRO A 70 -19.56 -4.08 3.58
CA PRO A 70 -18.85 -2.82 3.48
C PRO A 70 -19.30 -1.92 4.62
N SER A 71 -18.46 -1.78 5.64
CA SER A 71 -18.69 -0.81 6.70
C SER A 71 -18.64 0.58 6.08
N PRO A 72 -19.53 1.49 6.50
CA PRO A 72 -19.40 2.89 6.14
C PRO A 72 -17.97 3.38 6.43
N GLN A 73 -17.38 4.03 5.44
CA GLN A 73 -16.04 4.59 5.54
C GLN A 73 -16.15 6.08 5.87
N TYR A 74 -15.28 6.57 6.75
CA TYR A 74 -15.22 7.97 7.13
C TYR A 74 -13.78 8.48 7.00
N ILE A 75 -13.65 9.79 6.80
CA ILE A 75 -12.38 10.50 6.87
C ILE A 75 -12.40 11.46 8.06
N LEU A 76 -11.32 11.43 8.84
CA LEU A 76 -11.02 12.36 9.92
C LEU A 76 -9.99 13.33 9.39
N LEU A 77 -10.38 14.58 9.17
CA LEU A 77 -9.49 15.65 8.74
C LEU A 77 -8.96 16.37 9.98
N LEU A 78 -7.64 16.43 10.13
CA LEU A 78 -6.97 16.99 11.30
C LEU A 78 -6.60 18.44 11.02
N TYR A 79 -7.05 19.35 11.89
CA TYR A 79 -6.79 20.77 11.79
C TYR A 79 -6.10 21.31 13.04
N GLU A 80 -4.97 21.96 12.84
CA GLU A 80 -4.18 22.58 13.89
C GLU A 80 -4.64 24.02 14.08
N SER A 81 -5.22 24.30 15.24
CA SER A 81 -5.57 25.66 15.66
C SER A 81 -4.33 26.41 16.17
N PRO A 82 -4.40 27.75 16.35
CA PRO A 82 -3.33 28.49 17.03
C PRO A 82 -3.05 28.00 18.47
N GLN A 83 -4.00 27.29 19.10
CA GLN A 83 -3.85 26.71 20.44
C GLN A 83 -3.23 25.31 20.42
N PHE A 84 -2.98 24.75 19.23
CA PHE A 84 -2.42 23.41 19.08
C PHE A 84 -1.01 23.33 19.66
N ARG A 85 -0.80 22.39 20.59
CA ARG A 85 0.49 22.23 21.30
C ARG A 85 1.37 21.12 20.75
N GLY A 86 0.93 20.43 19.69
CA GLY A 86 1.64 19.28 19.14
C GLY A 86 1.38 18.00 19.92
N GLY A 87 1.57 16.86 19.25
CA GLY A 87 1.67 15.54 19.86
C GLY A 87 2.84 14.79 19.22
N SER A 88 3.37 13.77 19.88
CA SER A 88 4.46 13.00 19.30
C SER A 88 3.95 12.05 18.23
N HIS A 89 4.68 11.87 17.13
CA HIS A 89 4.35 10.88 16.10
C HIS A 89 4.11 9.46 16.69
N SER A 90 4.86 9.10 17.73
CA SER A 90 4.69 7.83 18.47
C SER A 90 3.33 7.70 19.17
N GLU A 91 2.74 8.79 19.65
CA GLU A 91 1.41 8.80 20.27
C GLU A 91 0.32 8.52 19.23
N TYR A 92 0.38 9.19 18.09
CA TYR A 92 -0.55 8.97 16.98
C TYR A 92 -0.44 7.53 16.46
N ALA A 93 0.78 7.02 16.25
CA ALA A 93 1.01 5.63 15.85
C ALA A 93 0.47 4.64 16.90
N ALA A 94 0.66 4.91 18.19
CA ALA A 94 0.13 4.07 19.26
C ALA A 94 -1.40 4.09 19.29
N TRP A 95 -2.03 5.26 19.11
CA TRP A 95 -3.47 5.38 19.00
C TRP A 95 -4.01 4.62 17.79
N ALA A 96 -3.45 4.84 16.59
CA ALA A 96 -3.90 4.18 15.36
C ALA A 96 -3.80 2.65 15.47
N ARG A 97 -2.70 2.14 16.04
CA ARG A 97 -2.53 0.70 16.30
C ARG A 97 -3.60 0.13 17.24
N ARG A 98 -3.98 0.86 18.30
CA ARG A 98 -5.07 0.43 19.22
C ARG A 98 -6.43 0.42 18.55
N GLN A 99 -6.63 1.25 17.51
CA GLN A 99 -7.89 1.27 16.76
C GLN A 99 -7.92 0.25 15.63
N HIS A 100 -6.84 -0.45 15.32
CA HIS A 100 -6.83 -1.52 14.31
C HIS A 100 -7.89 -2.59 14.65
N PRO A 101 -8.66 -3.10 13.66
CA PRO A 101 -8.57 -2.87 12.22
C PRO A 101 -9.45 -1.73 11.69
N ARG A 102 -9.93 -0.81 12.54
CA ARG A 102 -10.83 0.29 12.15
C ARG A 102 -10.11 1.43 11.43
N ILE A 103 -8.80 1.57 11.58
CA ILE A 103 -7.99 2.52 10.81
C ILE A 103 -7.58 1.85 9.50
N VAL A 104 -8.09 2.36 8.38
CA VAL A 104 -7.79 1.88 7.02
C VAL A 104 -6.48 2.48 6.52
N GLY A 105 -6.20 3.73 6.90
CA GLY A 105 -4.99 4.45 6.53
C GLY A 105 -4.98 5.85 7.11
N GLY A 106 -3.92 6.59 6.84
CA GLY A 106 -3.79 7.99 7.24
C GLY A 106 -2.41 8.51 6.90
N GLU A 107 -2.31 9.82 6.72
CA GLU A 107 -1.04 10.49 6.42
C GLU A 107 -0.94 11.83 7.15
N GLU A 108 0.29 12.14 7.53
CA GLU A 108 0.69 13.45 8.00
C GLU A 108 1.18 14.29 6.80
N LEU A 109 0.72 15.54 6.70
CA LEU A 109 1.09 16.40 5.58
C LEU A 109 2.38 17.17 5.89
N ALA A 110 3.32 17.14 4.94
CA ALA A 110 4.55 17.88 5.04
C ALA A 110 4.30 19.39 5.11
N GLN A 111 5.06 20.07 5.95
CA GLN A 111 5.02 21.52 6.11
C GLN A 111 6.35 22.13 5.63
N PRO A 112 6.38 23.33 4.98
CA PRO A 112 5.27 24.20 4.56
C PRO A 112 5.03 24.18 3.03
N THR A 113 5.14 23.03 2.36
CA THR A 113 5.11 22.98 0.89
C THR A 113 3.69 23.09 0.33
N VAL A 114 3.14 24.31 0.29
CA VAL A 114 1.92 24.62 -0.45
C VAL A 114 2.31 25.03 -1.86
N THR A 115 2.16 24.12 -2.82
CA THR A 115 2.26 24.46 -4.24
C THR A 115 0.88 24.90 -4.72
N ALA A 116 0.71 26.21 -4.93
CA ALA A 116 -0.52 26.73 -5.51
C ALA A 116 -0.65 26.27 -6.98
N ILE A 117 -1.78 25.67 -7.33
CA ILE A 117 -2.09 25.30 -8.72
C ILE A 117 -2.74 26.50 -9.41
N PRO A 118 -2.31 26.91 -10.62
CA PRO A 118 -2.93 28.01 -11.35
C PRO A 118 -4.45 27.82 -11.50
N GLY A 119 -5.22 28.86 -11.14
CA GLY A 119 -6.69 28.82 -11.14
C GLY A 119 -7.33 28.41 -9.82
N ALA A 120 -6.57 27.93 -8.83
CA ALA A 120 -7.05 27.75 -7.47
C ALA A 120 -7.00 29.10 -6.71
N SER A 121 -8.13 29.48 -6.09
CA SER A 121 -8.24 30.71 -5.32
C SER A 121 -7.40 30.64 -4.04
N THR A 122 -6.31 31.41 -4.02
CA THR A 122 -5.61 32.04 -2.87
C THR A 122 -5.05 31.13 -1.75
N PRO A 123 -3.90 31.49 -1.16
CA PRO A 123 -3.41 30.83 0.05
C PRO A 123 -4.43 30.96 1.18
N LEU A 124 -4.64 29.89 1.96
CA LEU A 124 -5.43 29.96 3.18
C LEU A 124 -4.86 31.07 4.09
N PRO A 125 -5.71 31.96 4.65
CA PRO A 125 -5.27 32.94 5.64
C PRO A 125 -4.53 32.26 6.80
N SER A 126 -3.45 32.86 7.28
CA SER A 126 -2.58 32.32 8.35
C SER A 126 -3.29 32.09 9.69
N ASP A 127 -4.46 32.71 9.83
CA ASP A 127 -5.35 32.78 10.97
C ASP A 127 -6.44 31.69 10.94
N GLN A 128 -6.51 30.88 9.86
CA GLN A 128 -7.38 29.71 9.82
C GLN A 128 -6.70 28.45 10.40
N PRO A 129 -7.48 27.52 10.98
CA PRO A 129 -6.97 26.22 11.37
C PRO A 129 -6.29 25.52 10.18
N ARG A 130 -5.04 25.10 10.37
CA ARG A 130 -4.23 24.51 9.31
C ARG A 130 -4.56 23.04 9.15
N PHE A 131 -4.82 22.59 7.92
CA PHE A 131 -4.98 21.17 7.64
C PHE A 131 -3.63 20.44 7.75
N ALA A 132 -3.52 19.49 8.67
CA ALA A 132 -2.24 18.86 9.05
C ALA A 132 -2.14 17.38 8.65
N GLY A 133 -3.25 16.72 8.40
CA GLY A 133 -3.27 15.28 8.12
C GLY A 133 -4.66 14.70 8.10
N TYR A 134 -4.75 13.41 7.84
CA TYR A 134 -6.03 12.71 7.85
C TYR A 134 -5.90 11.25 8.30
N PHE A 135 -7.01 10.68 8.74
CA PHE A 135 -7.19 9.23 8.90
C PHE A 135 -8.43 8.77 8.14
N LEU A 136 -8.31 7.63 7.45
CA LEU A 136 -9.44 6.89 6.89
C LEU A 136 -9.83 5.81 7.88
N ILE A 137 -11.12 5.73 8.20
CA ILE A 137 -11.64 4.79 9.18
C ILE A 137 -12.84 4.02 8.66
N ASP A 138 -12.96 2.78 9.13
CA ASP A 138 -14.17 1.96 9.05
C ASP A 138 -14.93 2.08 10.37
N ALA A 139 -16.21 2.41 10.29
CA ALA A 139 -17.09 2.42 11.45
C ALA A 139 -18.47 1.85 11.08
N PRO A 140 -19.14 1.12 11.98
CA PRO A 140 -20.45 0.53 11.70
C PRO A 140 -21.54 1.59 11.50
N ASP A 141 -21.42 2.74 12.15
CA ASP A 141 -22.37 3.84 12.14
C ASP A 141 -21.70 5.17 12.50
N ASP A 142 -22.47 6.26 12.39
CA ASP A 142 -21.99 7.63 12.67
C ASP A 142 -21.58 7.80 14.14
N ALA A 143 -22.25 7.12 15.07
CA ALA A 143 -21.95 7.24 16.50
C ALA A 143 -20.56 6.65 16.82
N ALA A 144 -20.27 5.46 16.31
CA ALA A 144 -18.97 4.82 16.44
C ALA A 144 -17.86 5.65 15.78
N ALA A 145 -18.14 6.28 14.63
CA ALA A 145 -17.20 7.16 13.95
C ALA A 145 -16.88 8.42 14.79
N VAL A 146 -17.91 9.03 15.40
CA VAL A 146 -17.76 10.18 16.30
C VAL A 146 -16.95 9.83 17.54
N GLU A 147 -17.22 8.68 18.16
CA GLU A 147 -16.45 8.21 19.32
C GLU A 147 -14.97 8.00 18.98
N LEU A 148 -14.67 7.45 17.80
CA LEU A 148 -13.31 7.28 17.34
C LEU A 148 -12.61 8.63 17.08
N ALA A 149 -13.33 9.59 16.49
CA ALA A 149 -12.83 10.95 16.26
C ALA A 149 -12.54 11.70 17.57
N ARG A 150 -13.42 11.59 18.57
CA ARG A 150 -13.22 12.18 19.92
C ARG A 150 -12.01 11.58 20.63
N ALA A 151 -11.73 10.30 20.41
CA ALA A 151 -10.59 9.62 21.00
C ALA A 151 -9.25 9.99 20.35
N CYS A 152 -9.24 10.71 19.21
CA CYS A 152 -8.02 11.08 18.50
C CYS A 152 -7.12 11.99 19.36
N PRO A 153 -5.81 11.71 19.48
CA PRO A 153 -4.87 12.56 20.21
C PRO A 153 -4.90 14.02 19.76
N HIS A 154 -5.22 14.25 18.48
CA HIS A 154 -5.29 15.59 17.90
C HIS A 154 -6.24 16.53 18.67
N VAL A 155 -7.39 16.01 19.12
CA VAL A 155 -8.38 16.77 19.89
C VAL A 155 -7.83 17.18 21.26
N ARG A 156 -7.05 16.31 21.89
CA ARG A 156 -6.46 16.57 23.22
C ARG A 156 -5.40 17.66 23.18
N HIS A 157 -4.71 17.79 22.05
CA HIS A 157 -3.64 18.76 21.85
C HIS A 157 -4.14 20.13 21.39
N GLY A 158 -5.46 20.38 21.43
CA GLY A 158 -6.07 21.64 21.02
C GLY A 158 -6.33 21.75 19.52
N GLY A 159 -6.12 20.67 18.77
CA GLY A 159 -6.52 20.56 17.37
C GLY A 159 -8.02 20.28 17.24
N SER A 160 -8.55 20.42 16.04
CA SER A 160 -9.91 20.04 15.70
C SER A 160 -9.90 18.89 14.69
N VAL A 161 -10.93 18.06 14.77
CA VAL A 161 -11.12 16.93 13.85
C VAL A 161 -12.46 17.10 13.15
N VAL A 162 -12.43 17.18 11.83
CA VAL A 162 -13.65 17.19 11.01
C VAL A 162 -13.91 15.77 10.52
N LEU A 163 -15.05 15.21 10.92
CA LEU A 163 -15.50 13.89 10.49
C LEU A 163 -16.39 14.02 9.25
N ARG A 164 -16.08 13.25 8.20
CA ARG A 164 -16.91 13.18 6.99
C ARG A 164 -17.13 11.73 6.58
N ARG A 165 -18.37 11.37 6.28
CA ARG A 165 -18.69 10.08 5.67
C ARG A 165 -18.28 10.11 4.19
N ILE A 166 -17.68 9.02 3.73
CA ILE A 166 -17.32 8.81 2.32
C ILE A 166 -18.48 8.13 1.62
N THR A 167 -18.95 8.73 0.54
CA THR A 167 -19.88 8.11 -0.42
C THR A 167 -19.06 7.51 -1.56
N ARG A 168 -19.32 6.24 -1.91
CA ARG A 168 -18.79 5.62 -3.13
C ARG A 168 -19.77 5.75 -4.28
#